data_AF-A0A4P8L6A5-F1
#
_entry.id   AF-A0A4P8L6A5-F1
#
_cell.length_a   1.000
_cell.length_b   1.000
_cell.length_c   1.000
_cell.angle_alpha   90.00
_cell.angle_beta   90.00
_cell.angle_gamma   90.00
#
_symmetry.space_group_name_H-M   'P 1'
#
loop_
_entity.id
_entity.type
_entity.pdbx_description
1 polymer ?
#
loop_
_entity_poly.entity_id
_entity_poly.type
_entity_poly.pdbx_seq_one_letter_code
_entity_poly.pdbx_strand_id
1 'polypeptide(L)'
;MNQQSDNERRALLNTGYDLNRVLTTADLVAGDDIFFAATGIWRGTFLWGVRFTGRGALTHSVVIRGKTGTIRYIEAHHSFDMLIQISAIDYDQTSVVPRNRLRQGHSPEAPDLPLLVHLGGKRHREKSLFPFLCER
;
A
#
# COMPACT_ATOMS: atom_id res chain seq x y z
N MET A 1 -28.15 -11.58 -2.98
CA MET A 1 -27.27 -12.12 -1.91
C MET A 1 -27.55 -13.61 -1.83
N ASN A 2 -26.56 -14.49 -2.08
CA ASN A 2 -26.76 -15.93 -1.97
C ASN A 2 -26.62 -16.32 -0.49
N GLN A 3 -27.70 -16.76 0.16
CA GLN A 3 -27.66 -17.30 1.52
C GLN A 3 -27.21 -18.75 1.44
N GLN A 4 -26.00 -19.04 1.90
CA GLN A 4 -25.41 -20.37 1.71
C GLN A 4 -25.89 -21.39 2.75
N SER A 5 -26.63 -20.98 3.80
CA SER A 5 -27.17 -21.90 4.80
C SER A 5 -28.56 -21.49 5.35
N ASP A 6 -29.39 -22.47 5.68
CA ASP A 6 -30.68 -22.27 6.35
C ASP A 6 -30.56 -21.51 7.69
N ASN A 7 -29.43 -21.68 8.39
CA ASN A 7 -29.18 -20.95 9.63
C ASN A 7 -28.91 -19.47 9.38
N GLU A 8 -28.19 -19.12 8.31
CA GLU A 8 -27.95 -17.75 7.89
C GLU A 8 -29.27 -17.06 7.47
N ARG A 9 -30.11 -17.79 6.73
CA ARG A 9 -31.45 -17.32 6.35
C ARG A 9 -32.33 -17.00 7.56
N ARG A 10 -32.40 -17.91 8.54
CA ARG A 10 -33.18 -17.70 9.77
C ARG A 10 -32.66 -16.50 10.57
N ALA A 11 -31.34 -16.36 10.69
CA ALA A 11 -30.73 -15.23 11.40
C ALA A 11 -31.08 -13.88 10.74
N LEU A 12 -31.09 -13.82 9.41
CA LEU A 12 -31.44 -12.60 8.67
C LEU A 12 -32.94 -12.26 8.77
N LEU A 13 -33.82 -13.26 8.75
CA LEU A 13 -35.26 -13.03 8.97
C LEU A 13 -35.55 -12.56 10.40
N ASN A 14 -34.87 -13.14 11.39
CA ASN A 14 -35.01 -12.74 12.79
C ASN A 14 -34.52 -11.32 13.07
N THR A 15 -33.61 -10.80 12.25
CA THR A 15 -33.12 -9.41 12.31
C THR A 15 -33.99 -8.44 11.51
N GLY A 16 -35.07 -8.93 10.87
CA GLY A 16 -36.05 -8.10 10.16
C GLY A 16 -35.64 -7.71 8.74
N TYR A 17 -34.60 -8.33 8.17
CA TYR A 17 -34.22 -8.07 6.78
C TYR A 17 -35.19 -8.74 5.80
N ASP A 18 -35.68 -7.96 4.84
CA ASP A 18 -36.39 -8.49 3.67
C ASP A 18 -35.37 -9.05 2.66
N LEU A 19 -35.40 -10.37 2.50
CA LEU A 19 -34.47 -11.11 1.63
C LEU A 19 -34.79 -10.97 0.15
N ASN A 20 -36.00 -10.51 -0.18
CA ASN A 20 -36.43 -10.30 -1.56
C ASN A 20 -36.18 -8.86 -2.02
N ARG A 21 -35.77 -7.97 -1.10
CA ARG A 21 -35.48 -6.58 -1.43
C ARG A 21 -34.26 -6.49 -2.32
N VAL A 22 -34.40 -5.76 -3.43
CA VAL A 22 -33.27 -5.32 -4.25
C VAL A 22 -32.64 -4.09 -3.59
N LEU A 23 -31.37 -4.20 -3.20
CA LEU A 23 -30.61 -3.07 -2.65
C LEU A 23 -29.96 -2.30 -3.79
N THR A 24 -30.26 -1.01 -3.86
CA THR A 24 -29.61 -0.06 -4.78
C THR A 24 -28.31 0.47 -4.16
N THR A 25 -27.49 1.15 -4.95
CA THR A 25 -26.29 1.84 -4.44
C THR A 25 -26.63 2.88 -3.37
N ALA A 26 -27.78 3.56 -3.48
CA ALA A 26 -28.25 4.50 -2.46
C ALA A 26 -28.61 3.81 -1.14
N ASP A 27 -29.07 2.55 -1.19
CA ASP A 27 -29.33 1.75 0.01
C ASP A 27 -28.02 1.26 0.67
N LEU A 28 -26.98 1.02 -0.13
CA LEU A 28 -25.69 0.52 0.35
C LEU A 28 -24.78 1.64 0.89
N VAL A 29 -24.88 2.83 0.32
CA VAL A 29 -24.04 3.98 0.68
C VAL A 29 -24.90 5.25 0.68
N ALA A 30 -25.46 5.59 1.85
CA ALA A 30 -26.42 6.68 2.01
C ALA A 30 -25.79 8.05 2.40
N GLY A 31 -24.46 8.20 2.31
CA GLY A 31 -23.76 9.41 2.74
C GLY A 31 -23.64 10.49 1.63
N ASP A 32 -23.71 11.76 2.01
CA ASP A 32 -23.57 12.89 1.08
C ASP A 32 -22.11 13.19 0.67
N ASP A 33 -21.14 12.74 1.46
CA ASP A 33 -19.71 12.91 1.17
C ASP A 33 -18.98 11.58 1.31
N ILE A 34 -18.82 10.90 0.17
CA ILE A 34 -18.26 9.55 0.08
C ILE A 34 -16.83 9.64 -0.44
N PHE A 35 -15.93 8.91 0.19
CA PHE A 35 -14.56 8.71 -0.28
C PHE A 35 -14.33 7.24 -0.60
N PHE A 36 -13.72 6.97 -1.74
CA PHE A 36 -13.26 5.64 -2.13
C PHE A 36 -11.77 5.71 -2.42
N ALA A 37 -11.01 4.76 -1.88
CA ALA A 37 -9.59 4.62 -2.15
C ALA A 37 -9.26 3.15 -2.38
N ALA A 38 -8.44 2.88 -3.39
CA ALA A 38 -7.96 1.53 -3.68
C ALA A 38 -6.53 1.58 -4.18
N THR A 39 -5.74 0.56 -3.85
CA THR A 39 -4.35 0.39 -4.27
C THR A 39 -4.19 -0.97 -4.91
N GLY A 40 -3.52 -1.02 -6.06
CA GLY A 40 -3.19 -2.29 -6.71
C GLY A 40 -2.15 -3.05 -5.89
N ILE A 41 -2.54 -4.21 -5.36
CA ILE A 41 -1.60 -5.10 -4.65
C ILE A 41 -0.97 -6.07 -5.65
N TRP A 42 -1.81 -6.73 -6.46
CA TRP A 42 -1.40 -7.68 -7.49
C TRP A 42 -1.58 -7.11 -8.89
N ARG A 43 -1.05 -7.80 -9.91
CA ARG A 43 -1.24 -7.43 -11.32
C ARG A 43 -2.73 -7.41 -11.66
N GLY A 44 -3.26 -6.23 -11.96
CA GLY A 44 -4.63 -6.00 -12.40
C GLY A 44 -4.69 -5.05 -13.59
N THR A 45 -5.80 -5.06 -14.31
CA THR A 45 -6.04 -4.18 -15.47
C THR A 45 -6.38 -2.75 -15.08
N PHE A 46 -6.91 -2.56 -13.87
CA PHE A 46 -7.36 -1.25 -13.39
C PHE A 46 -6.29 -0.50 -12.57
N LEU A 47 -5.60 -1.20 -11.67
CA LEU A 47 -4.47 -0.68 -10.93
C LEU A 47 -3.30 -1.67 -11.03
N TRP A 48 -2.11 -1.13 -11.28
CA TRP A 48 -0.89 -1.92 -11.26
C TRP A 48 -0.58 -2.37 -9.83
N GLY A 49 -0.15 -3.62 -9.70
CA GLY A 49 0.33 -4.17 -8.44
C GLY A 49 1.58 -3.46 -7.93
N VAL A 50 1.91 -3.70 -6.66
CA VAL A 50 3.11 -3.14 -6.05
C VAL A 50 4.36 -3.65 -6.78
N ARG A 51 5.26 -2.73 -7.16
CA ARG A 51 6.54 -3.06 -7.78
C ARG A 51 7.66 -2.79 -6.80
N PHE A 52 8.24 -3.85 -6.27
CA PHE A 52 9.43 -3.75 -5.44
C PHE A 52 10.67 -3.56 -6.32
N THR A 53 11.55 -2.69 -5.86
CA THR A 53 12.88 -2.41 -6.41
C THR A 53 13.91 -2.64 -5.32
N GLY A 54 15.19 -2.72 -5.66
CA GLY A 54 16.25 -2.87 -4.65
C GLY A 54 16.34 -1.73 -3.62
N ARG A 55 15.69 -0.58 -3.86
CA ARG A 55 15.76 0.61 -2.99
C ARG A 55 14.40 1.10 -2.49
N GLY A 56 13.32 0.40 -2.82
CA GLY A 56 11.98 0.92 -2.56
C GLY A 56 10.85 0.15 -3.22
N ALA A 57 9.65 0.73 -3.17
CA ALA A 57 8.45 0.19 -3.80
C ALA A 57 7.70 1.27 -4.58
N LEU A 58 7.06 0.88 -5.68
CA LEU A 58 6.10 1.72 -6.39
C LEU A 58 4.69 1.17 -6.20
N THR A 59 3.75 2.05 -5.90
CA THR A 59 2.33 1.71 -5.77
C THR A 59 1.48 2.57 -6.69
N HIS A 60 0.43 1.98 -7.25
CA HIS A 60 -0.58 2.69 -8.01
C HIS A 60 -1.92 2.62 -7.29
N SER A 61 -2.53 3.78 -7.06
CA SER A 61 -3.77 3.92 -6.32
C SER A 61 -4.76 4.82 -7.07
N VAL A 62 -6.03 4.68 -6.75
CA VAL A 62 -7.09 5.63 -7.13
C VAL A 62 -7.77 6.14 -5.88
N VAL A 63 -8.09 7.44 -5.86
CA VAL A 63 -8.89 8.08 -4.82
C VAL A 63 -10.03 8.84 -5.50
N ILE A 64 -11.25 8.63 -5.02
CA ILE A 64 -12.47 9.23 -5.55
C ILE A 64 -13.20 9.94 -4.42
N ARG A 65 -13.67 11.16 -4.69
CA ARG A 65 -14.61 11.85 -3.80
C ARG A 65 -15.95 12.04 -4.50
N GLY A 66 -16.96 11.29 -4.05
CA GLY A 66 -18.31 11.26 -4.63
C GLY A 66 -18.93 12.64 -4.75
N LYS A 67 -18.85 13.46 -3.70
CA LYS A 67 -19.42 14.81 -3.67
C LYS A 67 -18.91 15.74 -4.77
N THR A 68 -17.65 15.58 -5.18
CA THR A 68 -17.04 16.44 -6.21
C THR A 68 -16.91 15.76 -7.57
N GLY A 69 -17.13 14.45 -7.65
CA GLY A 69 -16.78 13.64 -8.81
C GLY A 69 -15.28 13.57 -9.11
N THR A 70 -14.40 14.12 -8.26
CA THR A 70 -12.96 14.13 -8.52
C THR A 70 -12.39 12.72 -8.40
N ILE A 71 -11.67 12.29 -9.44
CA ILE A 71 -10.92 11.03 -9.48
C ILE A 71 -9.43 11.37 -9.57
N ARG A 72 -8.62 10.82 -8.67
CA ARG A 72 -7.18 11.00 -8.64
C ARG A 72 -6.50 9.64 -8.77
N TYR A 73 -5.68 9.50 -9.79
CA TYR A 73 -4.72 8.40 -9.89
C TYR A 73 -3.42 8.85 -9.25
N ILE A 74 -2.89 8.03 -8.35
CA ILE A 74 -1.71 8.34 -7.54
C ILE A 74 -0.67 7.26 -7.79
N GLU A 75 0.48 7.66 -8.29
CA GLU A 75 1.69 6.86 -8.27
C GLU A 75 2.56 7.35 -7.11
N ALA A 76 2.94 6.44 -6.22
CA ALA A 76 3.80 6.77 -5.08
C ALA A 76 5.08 5.94 -5.12
N HIS A 77 6.20 6.63 -4.89
CA HIS A 77 7.54 6.06 -4.82
C HIS A 77 7.97 6.03 -3.36
N HIS A 78 8.06 4.83 -2.81
CA HIS A 78 8.38 4.59 -1.41
C HIS A 78 9.85 4.22 -1.29
N SER A 79 10.66 5.08 -0.65
CA SER A 79 12.09 4.80 -0.41
C SER A 79 12.27 3.94 0.83
N PHE A 80 12.95 2.80 0.68
CA PHE A 80 13.26 1.93 1.83
C PHE A 80 14.29 2.54 2.76
N ASP A 81 15.29 3.25 2.23
CA ASP A 81 16.29 3.96 3.04
C ASP A 81 15.64 4.90 4.06
N MET A 82 14.56 5.60 3.65
CA MET A 82 13.79 6.43 4.56
C MET A 82 12.81 5.64 5.43
N LEU A 83 12.09 4.66 4.87
CA LEU A 83 11.12 3.87 5.63
C LEU A 83 11.77 3.14 6.81
N ILE A 84 12.93 2.52 6.60
CA ILE A 84 13.70 1.81 7.64
C ILE A 84 14.06 2.73 8.81
N GLN A 85 14.29 4.03 8.55
CA GLN A 85 14.64 4.99 9.62
C GLN A 85 13.44 5.38 10.50
N ILE A 86 12.23 5.31 9.96
CA ILE A 86 11.02 5.84 10.62
C ILE A 86 10.03 4.76 11.03
N SER A 87 10.20 3.52 10.57
CA SER A 87 9.28 2.43 10.86
C SER A 87 9.64 1.68 12.14
N ALA A 88 8.60 1.31 12.90
CA ALA A 88 8.73 0.39 14.03
C ALA A 88 8.82 -1.08 13.60
N ILE A 89 8.56 -1.38 12.32
CA ILE A 89 8.63 -2.71 11.72
C ILE A 89 9.96 -2.82 10.96
N ASP A 90 10.63 -3.96 11.13
CA ASP A 90 11.85 -4.28 10.39
C ASP A 90 11.50 -4.74 8.98
N TYR A 91 12.04 -4.05 7.99
CA TYR A 91 11.87 -4.35 6.57
C TYR A 91 13.11 -5.02 5.95
N ASP A 92 14.10 -5.36 6.76
CA ASP A 92 15.32 -6.02 6.31
C ASP A 92 15.03 -7.45 5.79
N GLN A 93 15.08 -7.61 4.47
CA GLN A 93 14.99 -8.90 3.79
C GLN A 93 16.25 -9.77 4.01
N THR A 94 17.30 -9.25 4.67
CA THR A 94 18.50 -10.02 5.03
C THR A 94 18.31 -10.89 6.29
N SER A 95 17.15 -10.81 6.95
CA SER A 95 16.87 -11.48 8.23
C SER A 95 16.65 -13.00 8.18
N VAL A 96 16.69 -13.63 7.00
CA VAL A 96 16.62 -15.11 6.87
C VAL A 96 17.98 -15.80 6.98
N VAL A 97 19.09 -15.07 7.13
CA VAL A 97 20.40 -15.70 7.41
C VAL A 97 20.76 -15.50 8.87
N PRO A 98 20.80 -16.56 9.72
CA PRO A 98 21.30 -16.41 11.07
C PRO A 98 22.77 -16.00 10.97
N ARG A 99 23.09 -14.79 11.46
CA ARG A 99 24.47 -14.33 11.64
C ARG A 99 25.14 -15.20 12.70
N ASN A 100 25.64 -16.37 12.31
CA ASN A 100 26.58 -17.10 13.13
C ASN A 100 28.00 -16.86 12.61
N ARG A 101 28.76 -16.15 13.44
CA ARG A 101 30.15 -15.79 13.23
C ARG A 101 31.02 -17.02 13.50
N LEU A 102 31.58 -17.65 12.48
CA LEU A 102 32.82 -18.41 12.61
C LEU A 102 33.78 -18.14 11.44
N ARG A 103 35.05 -18.22 11.81
CA ARG A 103 36.25 -17.69 11.15
C ARG A 103 36.71 -18.52 9.95
N GLN A 104 37.39 -17.80 9.04
CA GLN A 104 38.46 -18.24 8.13
C GLN A 104 38.15 -19.28 7.03
N GLY A 105 38.47 -18.87 5.79
CA GLY A 105 38.90 -19.79 4.74
C GLY A 105 38.14 -19.66 3.42
N HIS A 106 38.87 -19.27 2.38
CA HIS A 106 38.53 -19.29 0.94
C HIS A 106 37.67 -18.14 0.36
N SER A 107 38.30 -17.43 -0.57
CA SER A 107 37.72 -16.49 -1.53
C SER A 107 36.98 -17.25 -2.62
N PRO A 108 35.81 -16.78 -3.07
CA PRO A 108 35.42 -16.90 -4.46
C PRO A 108 35.49 -15.51 -5.09
N GLU A 109 36.28 -15.41 -6.16
CA GLU A 109 36.27 -14.27 -7.09
C GLU A 109 34.82 -13.91 -7.46
N ALA A 110 34.47 -12.64 -7.32
CA ALA A 110 33.28 -12.06 -7.92
C ALA A 110 33.74 -11.12 -9.05
N PRO A 111 33.09 -11.17 -10.22
CA PRO A 111 33.63 -10.62 -11.46
C PRO A 111 33.56 -9.09 -11.48
N ASP A 112 34.59 -8.51 -12.09
CA ASP A 112 34.64 -7.13 -12.54
C ASP A 112 33.42 -6.78 -13.39
N LEU A 113 32.62 -5.80 -12.98
CA LEU A 113 32.05 -4.82 -13.92
C LEU A 113 31.91 -3.43 -13.27
N PRO A 114 32.44 -2.38 -13.92
CA PRO A 114 32.45 -1.01 -13.42
C PRO A 114 31.18 -0.27 -13.83
N LEU A 115 30.75 0.74 -13.05
CA LEU A 115 30.68 2.11 -13.57
C LEU A 115 30.35 3.14 -12.48
N LEU A 116 31.32 4.02 -12.31
CA LEU A 116 31.28 5.33 -11.68
C LEU A 116 30.22 6.21 -12.35
N VAL A 117 29.26 6.73 -11.56
CA VAL A 117 28.64 8.03 -11.85
C VAL A 117 28.71 8.87 -10.59
N HIS A 118 29.64 9.82 -10.62
CA HIS A 118 29.77 10.89 -9.66
C HIS A 118 29.04 12.10 -10.23
N LEU A 119 27.97 12.57 -9.60
CA LEU A 119 27.53 13.97 -9.72
C LEU A 119 27.06 14.46 -8.35
N GLY A 120 27.87 15.34 -7.78
CA GLY A 120 27.60 16.00 -6.52
C GLY A 120 26.53 17.09 -6.62
N GLY A 121 25.92 17.40 -5.48
CA GLY A 121 25.06 18.56 -5.29
C GLY A 121 24.90 18.83 -3.81
N LYS A 122 25.25 20.04 -3.38
CA LYS A 122 25.51 20.46 -1.99
C LYS A 122 24.26 20.42 -1.09
N ARG A 123 24.52 20.15 0.19
CA ARG A 123 23.62 20.44 1.33
C ARG A 123 23.17 21.90 1.32
N HIS A 124 21.88 22.14 1.49
CA HIS A 124 21.37 23.38 2.08
C HIS A 124 20.21 23.08 3.04
N ARG A 125 20.28 23.67 4.23
CA ARG A 125 19.23 23.68 5.26
C ARG A 125 18.13 24.67 4.85
N GLU A 126 16.87 24.30 5.06
CA GLU A 126 15.72 25.12 5.57
C GLU A 126 14.45 24.24 5.55
N LYS A 127 13.83 23.96 6.71
CA LYS A 127 12.73 24.67 7.40
C LYS A 127 11.38 24.64 6.65
N SER A 128 10.36 24.13 7.37
CA SER A 128 8.90 24.17 7.11
C SER A 128 8.44 23.44 5.84
N LEU A 129 7.48 22.52 5.87
CA LEU A 129 6.10 22.75 6.28
C LEU A 129 5.40 21.38 6.43
N PHE A 130 5.18 20.92 7.66
CA PHE A 130 4.07 20.02 7.99
C PHE A 130 2.99 20.93 8.60
N PRO A 131 1.77 20.97 8.04
CA PRO A 131 0.73 20.12 8.62
C PRO A 131 -0.34 19.69 7.61
N PHE A 132 -0.69 18.40 7.58
CA PHE A 132 -2.04 17.97 7.23
C PHE A 132 -2.43 16.87 8.23
N LEU A 133 -2.76 17.34 9.44
CA LEU A 133 -3.42 16.52 10.44
C LEU A 133 -4.91 16.52 10.09
N CYS A 134 -5.38 15.35 9.67
CA CYS A 134 -6.79 15.02 9.57
C CYS A 134 -7.34 14.89 10.99
N GLU A 135 -8.01 15.92 11.52
CA GLU A 135 -8.91 15.79 12.67
C GLU A 135 -10.17 16.66 12.51
N ARG A 136 -11.31 15.96 12.50
CA ARG A 136 -12.73 16.36 12.62
C ARG A 136 -13.43 17.02 11.44
#